data_AF-A0A7X7P2A8-F1
#
_entry.id   AF-A0A7X7P2A8-F1
#
_cell.length_a   1.000
_cell.length_b   1.000
_cell.length_c   1.000
_cell.angle_alpha   90.00
_cell.angle_beta   90.00
_cell.angle_gamma   90.00
#
_symmetry.space_group_name_H-M   'P 1'
#
loop_
_entity.id
_entity.type
_entity.pdbx_description
1 polymer ?
#
loop_
_entity_poly.entity_id
_entity_poly.type
_entity_poly.pdbx_seq_one_letter_code
_entity_poly.pdbx_strand_id
1 'polypeptide(L)'
;AALMLCGGSALAFQVSMEYPASDRFLLNPFIGNAIWASDTTSEQPFTLVYANLTWAEFEPKKGVYDFESFEKANHFDRWRAEGKRLILRFVMDMPGSKKHMDIPGWLDKLTGKKGKAYNVSYGRGYLPNYKHPEMIAAHKRAIQALADRYDDDPFVAFVELGSLGHWGEWHIYYKLGSMPEEDVRDQYAQHYVDAFKRVKLMMRRPFNFAAKNNLGLFNDTAGEADATEKWLDWIASGGDYEDEEGGLSPMPDGWKVAPVGGELGSDTSAKRLLGRDFEQTMSLFERSHASWIGPHSFVESVEKDGPLQAALDRLLRTVGYRLRVSNAQLRVEDGEAALTVTLENDGNAPFYFGWDAVVRVTDGEGSERTYPLDVDLIEVLPDEPLTAEIALGALGPGENRVELAILDPDTGDPGVALAMDVPEDSGWYTLMSVSA
;
A
#
# COMPACT_ATOMS: atom_id res chain seq x y z
N ALA A 1 36.94 25.63 -16.22
CA ALA A 1 38.37 25.68 -16.59
C ALA A 1 39.16 25.11 -15.42
N ALA A 2 39.75 23.92 -15.57
CA ALA A 2 40.41 23.21 -14.48
C ALA A 2 41.94 23.29 -14.64
N LEU A 3 42.62 23.65 -13.56
CA LEU A 3 44.06 23.72 -13.44
C LEU A 3 44.55 22.39 -12.81
N MET A 4 45.42 21.66 -13.50
CA MET A 4 46.13 20.49 -12.95
C MET A 4 47.26 20.93 -12.02
N LEU A 5 47.36 20.30 -10.85
CA LEU A 5 48.55 20.25 -10.01
C LEU A 5 48.80 18.79 -9.61
N CYS A 6 49.94 18.25 -10.04
CA CYS A 6 50.45 16.95 -9.58
C CYS A 6 51.31 17.14 -8.32
N GLY A 7 51.08 16.30 -7.30
CA GLY A 7 52.05 16.06 -6.23
C GLY A 7 51.47 15.69 -4.86
N GLY A 8 51.42 14.39 -4.55
CA GLY A 8 51.95 13.87 -3.28
C GLY A 8 51.19 14.13 -1.98
N SER A 9 49.86 14.05 -1.99
CA SER A 9 48.99 13.67 -0.86
C SER A 9 47.64 13.35 -1.50
N ALA A 10 46.93 12.30 -1.09
CA ALA A 10 45.53 12.17 -1.50
C ALA A 10 44.84 13.48 -1.08
N LEU A 11 44.46 14.31 -2.04
CA LEU A 11 43.92 15.63 -1.77
C LEU A 11 42.62 15.43 -1.01
N ALA A 12 42.58 15.88 0.23
CA ALA A 12 41.33 15.89 0.97
C ALA A 12 40.37 16.87 0.29
N PHE A 13 39.17 16.41 -0.06
CA PHE A 13 38.15 17.25 -0.65
C PHE A 13 36.75 16.80 -0.25
N GLN A 14 35.80 17.69 -0.42
CA GLN A 14 34.38 17.42 -0.23
C GLN A 14 33.60 17.98 -1.40
N VAL A 15 32.65 17.19 -1.91
CA VAL A 15 31.67 17.59 -2.92
C VAL A 15 30.29 17.46 -2.28
N SER A 16 29.45 18.47 -2.46
CA SER A 16 28.06 18.48 -1.99
C SER A 16 27.15 18.77 -3.16
N MET A 17 26.09 17.99 -3.29
CA MET A 17 25.05 18.14 -4.29
C MET A 17 23.70 18.29 -3.58
N GLU A 18 22.91 19.26 -4.01
CA GLU A 18 21.53 19.45 -3.59
C GLU A 18 20.62 19.08 -4.75
N TYR A 19 19.54 18.34 -4.48
CA TYR A 19 18.56 17.95 -5.48
C TYR A 19 17.18 18.50 -5.10
N PRO A 20 16.62 19.40 -5.92
CA PRO A 20 15.28 19.93 -5.67
C PRO A 20 14.22 18.84 -5.84
N ALA A 21 13.04 19.07 -5.25
CA ALA A 21 11.87 18.22 -5.49
C ALA A 21 11.52 18.20 -6.99
N SER A 22 11.17 17.00 -7.48
CA SER A 22 10.77 16.78 -8.87
C SER A 22 9.26 16.70 -9.00
N ASP A 23 8.71 17.25 -10.10
CA ASP A 23 7.30 17.10 -10.48
C ASP A 23 7.05 15.90 -11.41
N ARG A 24 8.08 15.08 -11.69
CA ARG A 24 8.00 13.94 -12.60
C ARG A 24 6.92 12.94 -12.17
N PHE A 25 6.10 12.47 -13.10
CA PHE A 25 5.19 11.35 -12.83
C PHE A 25 6.00 10.09 -12.51
N LEU A 26 5.65 9.41 -11.41
CA LEU A 26 6.29 8.16 -11.00
C LEU A 26 5.24 7.07 -10.90
N LEU A 27 5.61 5.87 -11.33
CA LEU A 27 4.78 4.68 -11.18
C LEU A 27 5.52 3.69 -10.29
N ASN A 28 5.22 3.75 -9.00
CA ASN A 28 5.92 3.04 -7.94
C ASN A 28 5.05 1.92 -7.35
N PRO A 29 5.65 0.79 -6.92
CA PRO A 29 4.91 -0.33 -6.38
C PRO A 29 4.20 0.06 -5.08
N PHE A 30 3.11 -0.65 -4.78
CA PHE A 30 2.32 -0.55 -3.53
C PHE A 30 1.50 0.71 -3.29
N ILE A 31 1.50 1.68 -4.21
CA ILE A 31 0.83 2.98 -4.02
C ILE A 31 0.02 3.42 -5.24
N GLY A 32 -0.78 4.48 -5.07
CA GLY A 32 -1.54 5.09 -6.15
C GLY A 32 -2.87 4.40 -6.42
N ASN A 33 -3.28 4.27 -7.68
CA ASN A 33 -4.59 3.71 -7.99
C ASN A 33 -4.56 2.17 -8.03
N ALA A 34 -5.65 1.57 -7.52
CA ALA A 34 -6.00 0.18 -7.72
C ALA A 34 -7.26 0.05 -8.58
N ILE A 35 -7.29 -0.95 -9.45
CA ILE A 35 -8.47 -1.34 -10.24
C ILE A 35 -8.91 -2.75 -9.86
N TRP A 36 -10.15 -3.12 -10.21
CA TRP A 36 -10.56 -4.51 -10.14
C TRP A 36 -9.63 -5.42 -10.94
N ALA A 37 -9.12 -6.47 -10.33
CA ALA A 37 -8.20 -7.42 -10.97
C ALA A 37 -8.85 -8.15 -12.17
N SER A 38 -10.19 -8.25 -12.19
CA SER A 38 -10.96 -8.77 -13.32
C SER A 38 -11.09 -7.77 -14.48
N ASP A 39 -10.82 -6.49 -14.28
CA ASP A 39 -10.87 -5.47 -15.33
C ASP A 39 -9.50 -5.32 -16.00
N THR A 40 -9.48 -5.62 -17.30
CA THR A 40 -8.27 -5.57 -18.11
C THR A 40 -8.22 -4.36 -19.05
N THR A 41 -9.12 -3.40 -18.90
CA THR A 41 -9.42 -2.39 -19.93
C THR A 41 -8.91 -0.98 -19.63
N SER A 42 -8.40 -0.71 -18.42
CA SER A 42 -7.91 0.64 -18.08
C SER A 42 -6.70 1.05 -18.94
N GLU A 43 -6.76 2.25 -19.50
CA GLU A 43 -5.69 2.87 -20.31
C GLU A 43 -4.72 3.73 -19.48
N GLN A 44 -5.18 4.15 -18.29
CA GLN A 44 -4.39 4.93 -17.34
C GLN A 44 -3.39 4.03 -16.60
N PRO A 45 -2.22 4.55 -16.20
CA PRO A 45 -1.24 3.76 -15.45
C PRO A 45 -1.71 3.51 -14.00
N PHE A 46 -1.47 2.29 -13.53
CA PHE A 46 -1.73 1.85 -12.15
C PHE A 46 -0.71 0.78 -11.74
N THR A 47 -0.52 0.56 -10.45
CA THR A 47 0.38 -0.49 -9.91
C THR A 47 -0.34 -1.52 -9.07
N LEU A 48 -1.58 -1.23 -8.66
CA LEU A 48 -2.36 -2.09 -7.79
C LEU A 48 -3.56 -2.70 -8.51
N VAL A 49 -3.85 -3.95 -8.17
CA VAL A 49 -5.10 -4.61 -8.53
C VAL A 49 -5.80 -5.08 -7.26
N TYR A 50 -7.12 -5.12 -7.32
CA TYR A 50 -7.96 -5.43 -6.18
C TYR A 50 -8.87 -6.61 -6.49
N ALA A 51 -8.95 -7.59 -5.57
CA ALA A 51 -9.82 -8.74 -5.73
C ALA A 51 -10.60 -9.06 -4.44
N ASN A 52 -11.92 -9.18 -4.59
CA ASN A 52 -12.77 -9.78 -3.57
C ASN A 52 -12.83 -11.30 -3.79
N LEU A 53 -12.59 -12.07 -2.73
CA LEU A 53 -12.76 -13.51 -2.71
C LEU A 53 -13.93 -13.88 -1.80
N THR A 54 -15.02 -14.41 -2.37
CA THR A 54 -16.09 -14.94 -1.53
C THR A 54 -15.70 -16.31 -0.97
N TRP A 55 -16.18 -16.64 0.23
CA TRP A 55 -15.91 -17.96 0.81
C TRP A 55 -16.53 -19.10 -0.02
N ALA A 56 -17.67 -18.87 -0.67
CA ALA A 56 -18.30 -19.85 -1.54
C ALA A 56 -17.44 -20.22 -2.76
N GLU A 57 -16.76 -19.23 -3.36
CA GLU A 57 -15.79 -19.45 -4.45
C GLU A 57 -14.52 -20.12 -3.90
N PHE A 58 -14.05 -19.67 -2.74
CA PHE A 58 -12.82 -20.14 -2.14
C PHE A 58 -12.87 -21.61 -1.71
N GLU A 59 -13.91 -22.02 -0.98
CA GLU A 59 -14.01 -23.34 -0.35
C GLU A 59 -15.32 -24.06 -0.74
N PRO A 60 -15.49 -24.42 -2.04
CA PRO A 60 -16.74 -24.98 -2.55
C PRO A 60 -17.13 -26.30 -1.87
N LYS A 61 -16.12 -27.05 -1.37
CA LYS A 61 -16.30 -28.23 -0.51
C LYS A 61 -15.41 -28.05 0.72
N LYS A 62 -15.89 -28.52 1.89
CA LYS A 62 -15.15 -28.43 3.15
C LYS A 62 -13.71 -28.97 3.00
N GLY A 63 -12.73 -28.11 3.25
CA GLY A 63 -11.29 -28.40 3.16
C GLY A 63 -10.73 -28.51 1.74
N VAL A 64 -11.49 -28.11 0.71
CA VAL A 64 -11.04 -28.07 -0.68
C VAL A 64 -11.08 -26.63 -1.16
N TYR A 65 -9.89 -26.05 -1.35
CA TYR A 65 -9.71 -24.65 -1.71
C TYR A 65 -9.46 -24.49 -3.23
N ASP A 66 -10.26 -23.66 -3.91
CA ASP A 66 -10.22 -23.45 -5.36
C ASP A 66 -9.47 -22.16 -5.72
N PHE A 67 -8.17 -22.13 -5.41
CA PHE A 67 -7.30 -21.01 -5.76
C PHE A 67 -7.20 -20.82 -7.28
N GLU A 68 -7.04 -21.90 -8.04
CA GLU A 68 -6.84 -21.85 -9.49
C GLU A 68 -7.96 -21.08 -10.20
N SER A 69 -9.23 -21.36 -9.89
CA SER A 69 -10.35 -20.67 -10.51
C SER A 69 -10.39 -19.18 -10.15
N PHE A 70 -10.14 -18.85 -8.89
CA PHE A 70 -10.11 -17.47 -8.41
C PHE A 70 -8.98 -16.65 -9.06
N GLU A 71 -7.76 -17.19 -9.05
CA GLU A 71 -6.58 -16.54 -9.61
C GLU A 71 -6.76 -16.31 -11.12
N LYS A 72 -7.29 -17.30 -11.84
CA LYS A 72 -7.58 -17.19 -13.27
C LYS A 72 -8.65 -16.15 -13.58
N ALA A 73 -9.72 -16.10 -12.80
CA ALA A 73 -10.80 -15.13 -12.98
C ALA A 73 -10.34 -13.68 -12.76
N ASN A 74 -9.26 -13.50 -12.00
CA ASN A 74 -8.67 -12.19 -11.67
C ASN A 74 -7.33 -11.93 -12.38
N HIS A 75 -6.98 -12.72 -13.41
CA HIS A 75 -5.81 -12.48 -14.26
C HIS A 75 -4.47 -12.40 -13.49
N PHE A 76 -4.33 -13.17 -12.42
CA PHE A 76 -3.18 -13.13 -11.50
C PHE A 76 -1.82 -13.35 -12.16
N ASP A 77 -1.71 -14.26 -13.14
CA ASP A 77 -0.46 -14.48 -13.88
C ASP A 77 -0.04 -13.25 -14.69
N ARG A 78 -1.00 -12.58 -15.32
CA ARG A 78 -0.77 -11.35 -16.08
C ARG A 78 -0.28 -10.25 -15.16
N TRP A 79 -0.98 -10.03 -14.05
CA TRP A 79 -0.65 -8.95 -13.12
C TRP A 79 0.72 -9.12 -12.46
N ARG A 80 1.12 -10.36 -12.17
CA ARG A 80 2.50 -10.67 -11.75
C ARG A 80 3.52 -10.33 -12.83
N ALA A 81 3.29 -10.76 -14.07
CA ALA A 81 4.19 -10.47 -15.19
C ALA A 81 4.33 -8.97 -15.49
N GLU A 82 3.29 -8.18 -15.19
CA GLU A 82 3.29 -6.72 -15.32
C GLU A 82 3.79 -5.99 -14.06
N GLY A 83 4.29 -6.72 -13.06
CA GLY A 83 4.83 -6.13 -11.82
C GLY A 83 3.78 -5.49 -10.91
N LYS A 84 2.49 -5.76 -11.10
CA LYS A 84 1.42 -5.25 -10.24
C LYS A 84 1.46 -5.91 -8.86
N ARG A 85 0.78 -5.30 -7.91
CA ARG A 85 0.58 -5.84 -6.56
C ARG A 85 -0.91 -5.93 -6.23
N LEU A 86 -1.27 -6.89 -5.40
CA LEU A 86 -2.65 -7.25 -5.08
C LEU A 86 -3.07 -6.70 -3.72
N ILE A 87 -4.28 -6.15 -3.69
CA ILE A 87 -5.09 -5.97 -2.50
C ILE A 87 -6.16 -7.08 -2.52
N LEU A 88 -6.16 -7.94 -1.50
CA LEU A 88 -7.10 -9.05 -1.38
C LEU A 88 -8.07 -8.78 -0.23
N ARG A 89 -9.38 -8.91 -0.47
CA ARG A 89 -10.40 -8.90 0.58
C ARG A 89 -11.17 -10.21 0.56
N PHE A 90 -11.22 -10.89 1.70
CA PHE A 90 -12.00 -12.12 1.88
C PHE A 90 -13.38 -11.77 2.45
N VAL A 91 -14.46 -12.12 1.75
CA VAL A 91 -15.81 -11.64 2.03
C VAL A 91 -16.81 -12.79 2.26
N MET A 92 -17.74 -12.57 3.20
CA MET A 92 -18.78 -13.54 3.58
C MET A 92 -20.21 -13.11 3.25
N ASP A 93 -20.41 -11.86 2.84
CA ASP A 93 -21.72 -11.29 2.50
C ASP A 93 -21.57 -10.15 1.47
N MET A 94 -21.94 -10.42 0.22
CA MET A 94 -21.85 -9.47 -0.90
C MET A 94 -23.25 -9.15 -1.42
N PRO A 95 -23.90 -8.05 -0.98
CA PRO A 95 -25.18 -7.65 -1.54
C PRO A 95 -25.15 -7.57 -3.09
N GLY A 96 -26.15 -8.20 -3.73
CA GLY A 96 -26.24 -8.26 -5.18
C GLY A 96 -27.68 -8.20 -5.69
N SER A 97 -27.85 -8.25 -7.01
CA SER A 97 -29.18 -8.11 -7.64
C SER A 97 -30.09 -9.34 -7.48
N LYS A 98 -29.50 -10.51 -7.23
CA LYS A 98 -30.21 -11.81 -7.13
C LYS A 98 -30.04 -12.40 -5.73
N LYS A 99 -30.94 -13.32 -5.36
CA LYS A 99 -30.78 -14.09 -4.12
C LYS A 99 -29.63 -15.09 -4.29
N HIS A 100 -28.68 -15.08 -3.36
CA HIS A 100 -27.50 -15.95 -3.34
C HIS A 100 -26.96 -16.08 -1.91
N MET A 101 -25.83 -16.76 -1.73
CA MET A 101 -25.05 -16.84 -0.50
C MET A 101 -23.56 -16.80 -0.86
N ASP A 102 -22.76 -16.07 -0.08
CA ASP A 102 -21.32 -15.94 -0.29
C ASP A 102 -20.49 -16.82 0.66
N ILE A 103 -21.18 -17.54 1.56
CA ILE A 103 -20.62 -18.67 2.30
C ILE A 103 -20.93 -20.00 1.57
N PRO A 104 -20.05 -21.00 1.65
CA PRO A 104 -20.29 -22.26 0.95
C PRO A 104 -21.45 -23.03 1.59
N GLY A 105 -22.25 -23.72 0.77
CA GLY A 105 -23.47 -24.39 1.23
C GLY A 105 -23.26 -25.51 2.25
N TRP A 106 -22.04 -26.05 2.38
CA TRP A 106 -21.71 -26.99 3.46
C TRP A 106 -21.60 -26.29 4.81
N LEU A 107 -21.12 -25.04 4.86
CA LEU A 107 -20.98 -24.25 6.08
C LEU A 107 -22.34 -23.75 6.57
N ASP A 108 -23.21 -23.33 5.65
CA ASP A 108 -24.62 -23.03 5.96
C ASP A 108 -25.32 -24.23 6.63
N LYS A 109 -25.12 -25.44 6.10
CA LYS A 109 -25.66 -26.67 6.72
C LYS A 109 -25.02 -26.95 8.08
N LEU A 110 -23.70 -26.82 8.21
CA LEU A 110 -22.96 -27.07 9.45
C LEU A 110 -23.42 -26.14 10.58
N THR A 111 -23.74 -24.89 10.25
CA THR A 111 -24.24 -23.88 11.20
C THR A 111 -25.74 -23.99 11.45
N GLY A 112 -26.39 -25.05 10.96
CA GLY A 112 -27.82 -25.28 11.14
C GLY A 112 -28.71 -24.26 10.41
N LYS A 113 -28.21 -23.64 9.34
CA LYS A 113 -28.90 -22.61 8.54
C LYS A 113 -29.39 -21.42 9.36
N LYS A 114 -28.53 -20.95 10.27
CA LYS A 114 -28.86 -19.90 11.24
C LYS A 114 -28.61 -18.47 10.73
N GLY A 115 -28.12 -18.30 9.50
CA GLY A 115 -28.06 -17.00 8.85
C GLY A 115 -29.42 -16.54 8.31
N LYS A 116 -29.45 -15.36 7.70
CA LYS A 116 -30.66 -14.68 7.27
C LYS A 116 -30.54 -14.17 5.84
N ALA A 117 -31.33 -14.76 4.94
CA ALA A 117 -31.51 -14.19 3.61
C ALA A 117 -32.19 -12.82 3.72
N TYR A 118 -31.77 -11.85 2.91
CA TYR A 118 -32.31 -10.50 2.95
C TYR A 118 -32.60 -9.94 1.55
N ASN A 119 -33.39 -8.87 1.55
CA ASN A 119 -33.68 -8.00 0.41
C ASN A 119 -33.89 -6.59 0.97
N VAL A 120 -32.87 -5.75 0.86
CA VAL A 120 -32.81 -4.40 1.44
C VAL A 120 -32.40 -3.40 0.37
N SER A 121 -32.22 -2.12 0.72
CA SER A 121 -31.78 -1.10 -0.23
C SER A 121 -30.42 -1.37 -0.87
N TYR A 122 -29.54 -2.10 -0.16
CA TYR A 122 -28.24 -2.57 -0.66
C TYR A 122 -28.36 -3.71 -1.69
N GLY A 123 -29.53 -4.34 -1.82
CA GLY A 123 -29.74 -5.50 -2.66
C GLY A 123 -30.11 -6.75 -1.86
N ARG A 124 -29.77 -7.92 -2.40
CA ARG A 124 -30.14 -9.25 -1.90
C ARG A 124 -28.89 -10.04 -1.58
N GLY A 125 -28.95 -10.85 -0.54
CA GLY A 125 -27.83 -11.68 -0.11
C GLY A 125 -28.20 -12.54 1.10
N TYR A 126 -27.19 -12.94 1.87
CA TYR A 126 -27.35 -13.81 3.02
C TYR A 126 -26.42 -13.42 4.15
N LEU A 127 -26.99 -12.84 5.21
CA LEU A 127 -26.26 -12.44 6.40
C LEU A 127 -25.89 -13.68 7.23
N PRO A 128 -24.61 -14.06 7.33
CA PRO A 128 -24.18 -15.20 8.14
C PRO A 128 -24.41 -14.96 9.64
N ASN A 129 -24.61 -16.02 10.42
CA ASN A 129 -24.61 -15.91 11.88
C ASN A 129 -23.16 -15.87 12.40
N TYR A 130 -22.57 -14.68 12.45
CA TYR A 130 -21.19 -14.47 12.88
C TYR A 130 -20.88 -14.96 14.31
N LYS A 131 -21.90 -15.09 15.18
CA LYS A 131 -21.72 -15.61 16.55
C LYS A 131 -21.66 -17.14 16.63
N HIS A 132 -21.82 -17.85 15.50
CA HIS A 132 -21.88 -19.32 15.53
C HIS A 132 -20.48 -19.94 15.69
N PRO A 133 -20.24 -20.82 16.70
CA PRO A 133 -18.91 -21.34 17.00
C PRO A 133 -18.28 -22.13 15.84
N GLU A 134 -19.07 -22.95 15.13
CA GLU A 134 -18.57 -23.66 13.93
C GLU A 134 -18.18 -22.70 12.78
N MET A 135 -18.79 -21.52 12.70
CA MET A 135 -18.43 -20.52 11.69
C MET A 135 -17.09 -19.89 12.03
N ILE A 136 -16.89 -19.47 13.29
CA ILE A 136 -15.62 -18.93 13.78
C ILE A 136 -14.50 -19.98 13.61
N ALA A 137 -14.74 -21.24 14.00
CA ALA A 137 -13.76 -22.32 13.85
C ALA A 137 -13.44 -22.63 12.38
N ALA A 138 -14.42 -22.53 11.47
CA ALA A 138 -14.19 -22.65 10.04
C ALA A 138 -13.41 -21.46 9.49
N HIS A 139 -13.70 -20.25 9.97
CA HIS A 139 -13.06 -19.02 9.53
C HIS A 139 -11.56 -19.08 9.82
N LYS A 140 -11.17 -19.56 11.01
CA LYS A 140 -9.77 -19.80 11.36
C LYS A 140 -9.04 -20.65 10.33
N ARG A 141 -9.66 -21.75 9.89
CA ARG A 141 -9.05 -22.66 8.90
C ARG A 141 -8.97 -22.03 7.51
N ALA A 142 -10.01 -21.30 7.10
CA ALA A 142 -10.03 -20.61 5.82
C ALA A 142 -8.93 -19.54 5.75
N ILE A 143 -8.79 -18.72 6.78
CA ILE A 143 -7.75 -17.69 6.85
C ILE A 143 -6.35 -18.31 6.90
N GLN A 144 -6.15 -19.41 7.64
CA GLN A 144 -4.88 -20.13 7.61
C GLN A 144 -4.53 -20.61 6.19
N ALA A 145 -5.49 -21.19 5.46
CA ALA A 145 -5.25 -21.65 4.10
C ALA A 145 -4.93 -20.49 3.13
N LEU A 146 -5.55 -19.31 3.31
CA LEU A 146 -5.20 -18.12 2.54
C LEU A 146 -3.77 -17.65 2.84
N ALA A 147 -3.38 -17.62 4.12
CA ALA A 147 -2.02 -17.23 4.52
C ALA A 147 -0.97 -18.21 3.99
N ASP A 148 -1.24 -19.53 4.08
CA ASP A 148 -0.35 -20.57 3.53
C ASP A 148 -0.11 -20.39 2.02
N ARG A 149 -1.05 -19.78 1.29
CA ARG A 149 -0.93 -19.51 -0.16
C ARG A 149 -0.31 -18.16 -0.49
N TYR A 150 -0.54 -17.14 0.33
CA TYR A 150 -0.32 -15.74 -0.06
C TYR A 150 0.58 -14.92 0.87
N ASP A 151 0.87 -15.34 2.10
CA ASP A 151 1.63 -14.48 3.04
C ASP A 151 3.08 -14.27 2.59
N ASP A 152 3.70 -15.30 2.00
CA ASP A 152 5.04 -15.23 1.41
C ASP A 152 5.02 -14.89 -0.10
N ASP A 153 3.85 -14.61 -0.70
CA ASP A 153 3.74 -14.27 -2.13
C ASP A 153 3.90 -12.75 -2.31
N PRO A 154 5.00 -12.25 -2.89
CA PRO A 154 5.25 -10.81 -3.02
C PRO A 154 4.25 -10.09 -3.92
N PHE A 155 3.46 -10.83 -4.70
CA PHE A 155 2.33 -10.27 -5.42
C PHE A 155 1.28 -9.70 -4.45
N VAL A 156 1.08 -10.28 -3.27
CA VAL A 156 0.04 -9.87 -2.32
C VAL A 156 0.62 -8.84 -1.35
N ALA A 157 0.25 -7.59 -1.54
CA ALA A 157 0.76 -6.49 -0.72
C ALA A 157 -0.12 -6.23 0.51
N PHE A 158 -1.44 -6.26 0.31
CA PHE A 158 -2.42 -5.87 1.32
C PHE A 158 -3.51 -6.94 1.44
N VAL A 159 -3.92 -7.23 2.67
CA VAL A 159 -5.09 -8.05 2.96
C VAL A 159 -6.04 -7.28 3.84
N GLU A 160 -7.23 -7.01 3.31
CA GLU A 160 -8.30 -6.38 4.07
C GLU A 160 -9.14 -7.43 4.79
N LEU A 161 -9.38 -7.17 6.07
CA LEU A 161 -10.22 -8.00 6.92
C LEU A 161 -11.69 -7.81 6.51
N GLY A 162 -12.14 -8.49 5.45
CA GLY A 162 -13.50 -8.37 4.90
C GLY A 162 -14.53 -9.36 5.44
N SER A 163 -14.20 -10.12 6.48
CA SER A 163 -15.03 -11.27 6.89
C SER A 163 -16.37 -10.90 7.54
N LEU A 164 -16.55 -9.65 7.98
CA LEU A 164 -17.74 -9.22 8.71
C LEU A 164 -18.43 -8.04 8.01
N GLY A 165 -19.76 -8.09 8.02
CA GLY A 165 -20.63 -7.06 7.47
C GLY A 165 -20.80 -7.14 5.95
N HIS A 166 -21.66 -6.28 5.42
CA HIS A 166 -21.91 -6.19 3.98
C HIS A 166 -20.65 -5.69 3.26
N TRP A 167 -20.29 -6.35 2.16
CA TRP A 167 -19.08 -6.08 1.37
C TRP A 167 -17.76 -6.17 2.15
N GLY A 168 -17.81 -6.73 3.37
CA GLY A 168 -16.68 -6.77 4.29
C GLY A 168 -16.36 -5.44 4.98
N GLU A 169 -17.30 -4.49 5.00
CA GLU A 169 -17.10 -3.13 5.51
C GLU A 169 -17.51 -2.97 6.98
N TRP A 170 -17.66 -4.07 7.71
CA TRP A 170 -17.97 -4.05 9.14
C TRP A 170 -19.19 -3.18 9.44
N HIS A 171 -20.29 -3.41 8.74
CA HIS A 171 -21.58 -2.83 9.05
C HIS A 171 -22.70 -3.76 8.57
N ILE A 172 -23.85 -3.71 9.25
CA ILE A 172 -25.05 -4.44 8.84
C ILE A 172 -26.16 -3.42 8.63
N TYR A 173 -26.97 -3.61 7.58
CA TYR A 173 -28.13 -2.77 7.36
C TYR A 173 -29.03 -2.79 8.59
N TYR A 174 -29.28 -1.63 9.19
CA TYR A 174 -29.91 -1.50 10.52
C TYR A 174 -31.21 -2.28 10.75
N LYS A 175 -31.99 -2.59 9.68
CA LYS A 175 -33.23 -3.41 9.80
C LYS A 175 -32.96 -4.91 9.86
N LEU A 176 -31.75 -5.37 9.57
CA LEU A 176 -31.37 -6.78 9.58
C LEU A 176 -30.84 -7.23 10.95
N GLY A 177 -30.16 -6.34 11.66
CA GLY A 177 -29.56 -6.53 12.97
C GLY A 177 -28.38 -5.58 13.17
N SER A 178 -27.63 -5.80 14.25
CA SER A 178 -26.38 -5.09 14.58
C SER A 178 -25.18 -6.00 14.36
N MET A 179 -23.99 -5.42 14.28
CA MET A 179 -22.75 -6.17 14.23
C MET A 179 -22.54 -7.00 15.51
N PRO A 180 -21.79 -8.11 15.45
CA PRO A 180 -21.42 -8.84 16.66
C PRO A 180 -20.60 -7.96 17.62
N GLU A 181 -20.66 -8.26 18.91
CA GLU A 181 -19.89 -7.57 19.95
C GLU A 181 -18.37 -7.69 19.71
N GLU A 182 -17.60 -6.79 20.32
CA GLU A 182 -16.14 -6.71 20.18
C GLU A 182 -15.45 -8.07 20.37
N ASP A 183 -15.84 -8.85 21.38
CA ASP A 183 -15.24 -10.15 21.68
C ASP A 183 -15.36 -11.20 20.55
N VAL A 184 -16.46 -11.15 19.80
CA VAL A 184 -16.68 -11.99 18.62
C VAL A 184 -15.94 -11.41 17.42
N ARG A 185 -16.02 -10.09 17.21
CA ARG A 185 -15.28 -9.37 16.15
C ARG A 185 -13.78 -9.64 16.20
N ASP A 186 -13.21 -9.59 17.40
CA ASP A 186 -11.80 -9.82 17.66
C ASP A 186 -11.37 -11.25 17.35
N GLN A 187 -12.24 -12.25 17.54
CA GLN A 187 -11.92 -13.62 17.15
C GLN A 187 -11.71 -13.74 15.63
N TYR A 188 -12.52 -13.05 14.82
CA TYR A 188 -12.31 -13.03 13.37
C TYR A 188 -11.01 -12.31 13.02
N ALA A 189 -10.76 -11.13 13.58
CA ALA A 189 -9.56 -10.36 13.30
C ALA A 189 -8.27 -11.08 13.75
N GLN A 190 -8.32 -11.76 14.90
CA GLN A 190 -7.21 -12.55 15.43
C GLN A 190 -6.77 -13.66 14.49
N HIS A 191 -7.68 -14.28 13.73
CA HIS A 191 -7.28 -15.30 12.76
C HIS A 191 -6.36 -14.75 11.67
N TYR A 192 -6.55 -13.49 11.24
CA TYR A 192 -5.66 -12.85 10.27
C TYR A 192 -4.30 -12.57 10.88
N VAL A 193 -4.26 -11.94 12.06
CA VAL A 193 -3.00 -11.62 12.76
C VAL A 193 -2.22 -12.89 13.13
N ASP A 194 -2.92 -13.98 13.47
CA ASP A 194 -2.30 -15.28 13.77
C ASP A 194 -1.67 -15.91 12.52
N ALA A 195 -2.30 -15.78 11.36
CA ALA A 195 -1.91 -16.50 10.15
C ALA A 195 -0.94 -15.71 9.25
N PHE A 196 -1.21 -14.43 9.00
CA PHE A 196 -0.41 -13.55 8.14
C PHE A 196 0.66 -12.81 8.95
N LYS A 197 1.91 -12.83 8.46
CA LYS A 197 3.09 -12.25 9.13
C LYS A 197 3.82 -11.23 8.28
N ARG A 198 3.65 -11.23 6.96
CA ARG A 198 4.36 -10.33 6.05
C ARG A 198 3.46 -9.34 5.36
N VAL A 199 2.29 -9.78 4.89
CA VAL A 199 1.35 -8.89 4.19
C VAL A 199 0.82 -7.81 5.12
N LYS A 200 0.49 -6.65 4.57
CA LYS A 200 -0.07 -5.55 5.37
C LYS A 200 -1.56 -5.80 5.59
N LEU A 201 -1.92 -6.13 6.83
CA LEU A 201 -3.29 -6.33 7.25
C LEU A 201 -4.00 -5.00 7.46
N MET A 202 -5.24 -4.88 6.98
CA MET A 202 -6.01 -3.64 7.04
C MET A 202 -7.44 -3.86 7.55
N MET A 203 -7.94 -2.92 8.35
CA MET A 203 -9.27 -2.97 8.97
C MET A 203 -10.06 -1.69 8.68
N ARG A 204 -11.40 -1.78 8.57
CA ARG A 204 -12.24 -0.68 8.09
C ARG A 204 -12.21 0.60 8.95
N ARG A 205 -11.97 0.46 10.25
CA ARG A 205 -12.09 1.53 11.26
C ARG A 205 -11.01 1.31 12.32
N PRO A 206 -10.67 2.34 13.10
CA PRO A 206 -9.72 2.22 14.20
C PRO A 206 -10.37 1.53 15.40
N PHE A 207 -10.86 0.30 15.21
CA PHE A 207 -11.32 -0.55 16.30
C PHE A 207 -10.18 -0.77 17.30
N ASN A 208 -10.51 -1.03 18.56
CA ASN A 208 -9.51 -1.30 19.61
C ASN A 208 -8.52 -2.40 19.20
N PHE A 209 -9.00 -3.42 18.48
CA PHE A 209 -8.16 -4.47 17.91
C PHE A 209 -7.15 -3.96 16.88
N ALA A 210 -7.55 -3.04 15.99
CA ALA A 210 -6.66 -2.44 15.01
C ALA A 210 -5.55 -1.64 15.69
N ALA A 211 -5.91 -0.81 16.68
CA ALA A 211 -4.95 -0.03 17.46
C ALA A 211 -3.95 -0.92 18.22
N LYS A 212 -4.44 -1.98 18.88
CA LYS A 212 -3.61 -2.91 19.65
C LYS A 212 -2.61 -3.69 18.79
N ASN A 213 -2.95 -3.98 17.53
CA ASN A 213 -2.14 -4.81 16.63
C ASN A 213 -1.47 -4.03 15.50
N ASN A 214 -1.52 -2.70 15.53
CA ASN A 214 -0.98 -1.82 14.47
C ASN A 214 -1.47 -2.19 13.07
N LEU A 215 -2.78 -2.45 12.93
CA LEU A 215 -3.35 -2.74 11.61
C LEU A 215 -3.49 -1.45 10.80
N GLY A 216 -3.29 -1.57 9.48
CA GLY A 216 -3.63 -0.50 8.56
C GLY A 216 -5.13 -0.26 8.52
N LEU A 217 -5.57 0.86 7.94
CA LEU A 217 -6.97 1.22 7.87
C LEU A 217 -7.46 1.37 6.43
N PHE A 218 -8.68 0.94 6.13
CA PHE A 218 -9.29 1.21 4.83
C PHE A 218 -10.61 2.00 4.95
N ASN A 219 -10.93 2.80 3.93
CA ASN A 219 -12.15 3.61 3.87
C ASN A 219 -12.92 3.42 2.55
N ASP A 220 -14.01 2.65 2.55
CA ASP A 220 -14.88 2.45 1.36
C ASP A 220 -15.79 3.66 1.02
N THR A 221 -15.45 4.85 1.53
CA THR A 221 -16.15 6.10 1.24
C THR A 221 -15.17 7.24 1.02
N ALA A 222 -13.96 6.93 0.53
CA ALA A 222 -12.91 7.92 0.34
C ALA A 222 -13.36 9.04 -0.61
N GLY A 223 -13.04 10.28 -0.27
CA GLY A 223 -13.43 11.47 -1.04
C GLY A 223 -14.88 11.94 -0.81
N GLU A 224 -15.75 11.15 -0.17
CA GLU A 224 -17.03 11.67 0.34
C GLU A 224 -16.76 12.50 1.60
N ALA A 225 -16.85 13.82 1.49
CA ALA A 225 -16.41 14.76 2.53
C ALA A 225 -16.95 14.41 3.93
N ASP A 226 -18.27 14.36 4.13
CA ASP A 226 -18.85 14.13 5.45
C ASP A 226 -18.49 12.76 6.05
N ALA A 227 -18.47 11.71 5.20
CA ALA A 227 -18.13 10.36 5.62
C ALA A 227 -16.64 10.22 5.94
N THR A 228 -15.78 10.82 5.12
CA THR A 228 -14.33 10.80 5.31
C THR A 228 -13.92 11.64 6.52
N GLU A 229 -14.52 12.81 6.73
CA GLU A 229 -14.27 13.63 7.92
C GLU A 229 -14.65 12.88 9.20
N LYS A 230 -15.83 12.24 9.23
CA LYS A 230 -16.22 11.40 10.37
C LYS A 230 -15.23 10.27 10.62
N TRP A 231 -14.70 9.66 9.56
CA TRP A 231 -13.71 8.61 9.67
C TRP A 231 -12.35 9.13 10.18
N LEU A 232 -11.93 10.33 9.75
CA LEU A 232 -10.76 11.01 10.29
C LEU A 232 -10.93 11.40 11.77
N ASP A 233 -12.13 11.84 12.17
CA ASP A 233 -12.44 12.14 13.57
C ASP A 233 -12.31 10.89 14.46
N TRP A 234 -12.77 9.72 13.98
CA TRP A 234 -12.57 8.44 14.66
C TRP A 234 -11.09 8.09 14.80
N ILE A 235 -10.26 8.37 13.78
CA ILE A 235 -8.81 8.12 13.87
C ILE A 235 -8.16 9.08 14.86
N ALA A 236 -8.55 10.35 14.85
CA ALA A 236 -7.97 11.35 15.74
C ALA A 236 -8.34 11.11 17.22
N SER A 237 -9.59 10.69 17.48
CA SER A 237 -10.16 10.76 18.83
C SER A 237 -10.77 9.45 19.34
N GLY A 238 -10.85 8.41 18.52
CA GLY A 238 -11.63 7.22 18.81
C GLY A 238 -13.14 7.52 18.84
N GLY A 239 -13.88 6.74 19.61
CA GLY A 239 -15.30 6.97 19.86
C GLY A 239 -16.13 5.70 19.88
N ASP A 240 -17.43 5.87 19.68
CA ASP A 240 -18.40 4.79 19.76
C ASP A 240 -18.57 4.10 18.41
N TYR A 241 -18.94 2.82 18.46
CA TYR A 241 -19.27 2.04 17.27
C TYR A 241 -20.64 1.40 17.43
N GLU A 242 -21.59 1.79 16.57
CA GLU A 242 -23.02 1.46 16.77
C GLU A 242 -23.48 1.86 18.18
N ASP A 243 -23.96 0.91 18.98
CA ASP A 243 -24.40 1.12 20.37
C ASP A 243 -23.28 0.82 21.40
N GLU A 244 -22.05 0.51 20.94
CA GLU A 244 -20.91 0.17 21.79
C GLU A 244 -20.06 1.41 22.11
N GLU A 245 -20.10 1.84 23.38
CA GLU A 245 -19.30 2.95 23.90
C GLU A 245 -17.81 2.60 23.86
N GLY A 246 -16.99 3.47 23.26
CA GLY A 246 -15.54 3.27 23.20
C GLY A 246 -15.08 2.08 22.34
N GLY A 247 -15.90 1.65 21.38
CA GLY A 247 -15.53 0.58 20.43
C GLY A 247 -14.42 0.97 19.44
N LEU A 248 -14.04 2.25 19.38
CA LEU A 248 -12.97 2.79 18.53
C LEU A 248 -11.91 3.50 19.39
N SER A 249 -10.64 3.19 19.11
CA SER A 249 -9.47 3.79 19.74
C SER A 249 -8.82 4.84 18.83
N PRO A 250 -8.27 5.93 19.36
CA PRO A 250 -7.50 6.88 18.55
C PRO A 250 -6.25 6.22 17.97
N MET A 251 -5.98 6.47 16.69
CA MET A 251 -4.80 6.03 15.94
C MET A 251 -4.17 7.18 15.11
N PRO A 252 -3.95 8.39 15.66
CA PRO A 252 -3.49 9.56 14.89
C PRO A 252 -2.13 9.35 14.20
N ASP A 253 -1.26 8.51 14.79
CA ASP A 253 0.05 8.16 14.23
C ASP A 253 0.07 6.74 13.63
N GLY A 254 -1.08 6.07 13.52
CA GLY A 254 -1.16 4.70 13.01
C GLY A 254 -0.62 4.56 11.58
N TRP A 255 -0.81 5.60 10.77
CA TRP A 255 -0.31 5.70 9.40
C TRP A 255 1.22 5.65 9.30
N LYS A 256 1.97 5.96 10.38
CA LYS A 256 3.45 5.91 10.35
C LYS A 256 3.98 4.48 10.23
N VAL A 257 3.20 3.49 10.65
CA VAL A 257 3.63 2.07 10.71
C VAL A 257 2.74 1.12 9.93
N ALA A 258 1.56 1.57 9.48
CA ALA A 258 0.61 0.73 8.76
C ALA A 258 -0.14 1.54 7.69
N PRO A 259 -0.46 0.92 6.52
CA PRO A 259 -1.00 1.64 5.38
C PRO A 259 -2.43 2.14 5.61
N VAL A 260 -2.77 3.20 4.91
CA VAL A 260 -4.15 3.66 4.72
C VAL A 260 -4.54 3.55 3.26
N GLY A 261 -5.73 3.05 2.97
CA GLY A 261 -6.26 2.97 1.61
C GLY A 261 -7.78 3.02 1.56
N GLY A 262 -8.36 2.77 0.40
CA GLY A 262 -9.80 2.54 0.29
C GLY A 262 -10.44 2.99 -1.01
N GLU A 263 -11.68 2.59 -1.16
CA GLU A 263 -12.53 2.82 -2.32
C GLU A 263 -13.15 4.22 -2.32
N LEU A 264 -13.29 4.81 -3.51
CA LEU A 264 -14.02 6.07 -3.65
C LEU A 264 -15.51 5.84 -3.35
N GLY A 265 -16.10 6.75 -2.57
CA GLY A 265 -17.52 6.60 -2.23
C GLY A 265 -18.45 6.67 -3.46
N SER A 266 -19.50 5.86 -3.43
CA SER A 266 -20.42 5.64 -4.56
C SER A 266 -21.18 6.88 -5.03
N ASP A 267 -21.33 7.90 -4.17
CA ASP A 267 -22.03 9.15 -4.49
C ASP A 267 -21.07 10.24 -5.04
N THR A 268 -19.84 9.85 -5.41
CA THR A 268 -18.82 10.75 -5.97
C THR A 268 -18.60 10.54 -7.47
N SER A 269 -17.82 11.44 -8.08
CA SER A 269 -17.36 11.28 -9.47
C SER A 269 -16.03 11.97 -9.66
N ALA A 270 -15.19 11.50 -10.59
CA ALA A 270 -13.93 12.15 -10.91
C ALA A 270 -14.10 13.64 -11.27
N LYS A 271 -15.16 14.01 -12.01
CA LYS A 271 -15.44 15.41 -12.35
C LYS A 271 -15.71 16.28 -11.12
N ARG A 272 -16.30 15.71 -10.06
CA ARG A 272 -16.52 16.40 -8.80
C ARG A 272 -15.21 16.49 -8.02
N LEU A 273 -14.60 15.34 -7.72
CA LEU A 273 -13.43 15.22 -6.85
C LEU A 273 -12.17 15.86 -7.45
N LEU A 274 -11.86 15.60 -8.73
CA LEU A 274 -10.69 16.17 -9.41
C LEU A 274 -10.96 17.51 -10.10
N GLY A 275 -12.21 18.00 -10.02
CA GLY A 275 -12.62 19.25 -10.66
C GLY A 275 -13.09 20.27 -9.63
N ARG A 276 -14.38 20.24 -9.32
CA ARG A 276 -15.02 21.26 -8.48
C ARG A 276 -14.50 21.29 -7.05
N ASP A 277 -14.22 20.13 -6.48
CA ASP A 277 -13.93 19.94 -5.06
C ASP A 277 -12.46 19.53 -4.84
N PHE A 278 -11.57 19.92 -5.77
CA PHE A 278 -10.21 19.38 -5.83
C PHE A 278 -9.37 19.66 -4.58
N GLU A 279 -9.35 20.89 -4.09
CA GLU A 279 -8.55 21.21 -2.88
C GLU A 279 -9.09 20.50 -1.63
N GLN A 280 -10.41 20.28 -1.53
CA GLN A 280 -10.99 19.47 -0.46
C GLN A 280 -10.57 18.01 -0.61
N THR A 281 -10.61 17.47 -1.82
CA THR A 281 -10.19 16.10 -2.13
C THR A 281 -8.73 15.88 -1.76
N MET A 282 -7.83 16.80 -2.15
CA MET A 282 -6.42 16.79 -1.75
C MET A 282 -6.28 16.74 -0.22
N SER A 283 -6.94 17.66 0.49
CA SER A 283 -6.86 17.73 1.95
C SER A 283 -7.33 16.44 2.64
N LEU A 284 -8.38 15.79 2.14
CA LEU A 284 -8.89 14.53 2.70
C LEU A 284 -7.88 13.38 2.50
N PHE A 285 -7.26 13.28 1.33
CA PHE A 285 -6.26 12.25 1.06
C PHE A 285 -4.94 12.51 1.82
N GLU A 286 -4.53 13.76 1.95
CA GLU A 286 -3.36 14.16 2.75
C GLU A 286 -3.56 13.81 4.24
N ARG A 287 -4.68 14.26 4.83
CA ARG A 287 -4.99 14.02 6.26
C ARG A 287 -5.24 12.55 6.60
N SER A 288 -5.63 11.74 5.61
CA SER A 288 -5.76 10.29 5.81
C SER A 288 -4.45 9.54 5.60
N HIS A 289 -3.39 10.18 5.10
CA HIS A 289 -2.14 9.52 4.72
C HIS A 289 -2.41 8.35 3.74
N ALA A 290 -3.34 8.56 2.81
CA ALA A 290 -3.76 7.53 1.87
C ALA A 290 -2.57 7.10 1.00
N SER A 291 -2.26 5.81 1.08
CA SER A 291 -1.19 5.16 0.32
C SER A 291 -1.66 4.75 -1.07
N TRP A 292 -2.95 4.39 -1.19
CA TRP A 292 -3.57 4.00 -2.44
C TRP A 292 -5.08 4.27 -2.42
N ILE A 293 -5.69 4.24 -3.61
CA ILE A 293 -7.13 4.49 -3.83
C ILE A 293 -7.67 3.36 -4.69
N GLY A 294 -8.69 2.65 -4.23
CA GLY A 294 -9.38 1.60 -4.99
C GLY A 294 -10.14 0.58 -4.10
N PRO A 295 -10.87 -0.38 -4.67
CA PRO A 295 -11.28 -0.42 -6.08
C PRO A 295 -12.15 0.79 -6.43
N HIS A 296 -12.55 0.96 -7.71
CA HIS A 296 -13.28 2.16 -8.15
C HIS A 296 -12.51 3.46 -8.00
N SER A 297 -11.23 3.41 -8.38
CA SER A 297 -10.34 4.56 -8.33
C SER A 297 -10.52 5.51 -9.52
N PHE A 298 -9.75 6.59 -9.55
CA PHE A 298 -9.88 7.62 -10.59
C PHE A 298 -9.56 7.10 -12.00
N VAL A 299 -8.69 6.10 -12.12
CA VAL A 299 -8.24 5.56 -13.41
C VAL A 299 -9.28 4.72 -14.15
N GLU A 300 -10.39 4.38 -13.49
CA GLU A 300 -11.54 3.75 -14.13
C GLU A 300 -12.44 4.77 -14.86
N SER A 301 -12.36 6.06 -14.51
CA SER A 301 -13.29 7.09 -15.01
C SER A 301 -12.61 8.32 -15.62
N VAL A 302 -11.31 8.51 -15.41
CA VAL A 302 -10.54 9.61 -16.02
C VAL A 302 -9.91 9.15 -17.33
N GLU A 303 -10.35 9.77 -18.42
CA GLU A 303 -9.74 9.60 -19.74
C GLU A 303 -8.27 10.04 -19.73
N LYS A 304 -7.40 9.22 -20.31
CA LYS A 304 -5.98 9.52 -20.46
C LYS A 304 -5.79 10.76 -21.33
N ASP A 305 -4.93 11.67 -20.88
CA ASP A 305 -4.67 12.97 -21.53
C ASP A 305 -5.92 13.89 -21.62
N GLY A 306 -6.98 13.55 -20.88
CA GLY A 306 -8.22 14.31 -20.81
C GLY A 306 -8.15 15.54 -19.89
N PRO A 307 -9.26 16.30 -19.75
CA PRO A 307 -9.28 17.57 -19.02
C PRO A 307 -9.02 17.44 -17.51
N LEU A 308 -9.13 16.24 -16.94
CA LEU A 308 -8.86 15.99 -15.52
C LEU A 308 -7.45 15.44 -15.26
N GLN A 309 -6.64 15.19 -16.32
CA GLN A 309 -5.33 14.55 -16.20
C GLN A 309 -4.40 15.34 -15.27
N ALA A 310 -4.32 16.67 -15.43
CA ALA A 310 -3.44 17.50 -14.59
C ALA A 310 -3.81 17.45 -13.09
N ALA A 311 -5.09 17.33 -12.77
CA ALA A 311 -5.57 17.19 -11.39
C ALA A 311 -5.28 15.79 -10.84
N LEU A 312 -5.49 14.75 -11.65
CA LEU A 312 -5.10 13.38 -11.32
C LEU A 312 -3.60 13.28 -11.05
N ASP A 313 -2.75 13.86 -11.91
CA ASP A 313 -1.30 13.85 -11.77
C ASP A 313 -0.86 14.56 -10.48
N ARG A 314 -1.49 15.70 -10.13
CA ARG A 314 -1.20 16.40 -8.87
C ARG A 314 -1.59 15.57 -7.65
N LEU A 315 -2.74 14.90 -7.68
CA LEU A 315 -3.16 13.99 -6.61
C LEU A 315 -2.18 12.81 -6.48
N LEU A 316 -1.78 12.19 -7.59
CA LEU A 316 -0.89 11.03 -7.60
C LEU A 316 0.56 11.35 -7.25
N ARG A 317 0.97 12.62 -7.28
CA ARG A 317 2.24 13.04 -6.66
C ARG A 317 2.19 13.06 -5.13
N THR A 318 0.99 13.10 -4.55
CA THR A 318 0.78 13.24 -3.11
C THR A 318 0.43 11.89 -2.46
N VAL A 319 -0.41 11.09 -3.09
CA VAL A 319 -0.86 9.78 -2.56
C VAL A 319 0.29 8.76 -2.56
N GLY A 320 0.57 8.18 -1.39
CA GLY A 320 1.65 7.21 -1.22
C GLY A 320 2.98 7.84 -0.83
N TYR A 321 4.05 7.06 -1.01
CA TYR A 321 5.41 7.54 -0.82
C TYR A 321 5.94 8.17 -2.12
N ARG A 322 6.83 9.15 -1.95
CA ARG A 322 7.56 9.78 -3.04
C ARG A 322 8.98 10.09 -2.59
N LEU A 323 9.82 9.05 -2.58
CA LEU A 323 11.18 9.13 -2.06
C LEU A 323 12.11 9.87 -3.02
N ARG A 324 13.00 10.70 -2.49
CA ARG A 324 14.15 11.27 -3.20
C ARG A 324 15.35 11.43 -2.29
N VAL A 325 16.53 11.53 -2.87
CA VAL A 325 17.69 12.12 -2.21
C VAL A 325 17.57 13.64 -2.32
N SER A 326 17.60 14.36 -1.21
CA SER A 326 17.60 15.83 -1.20
C SER A 326 19.01 16.41 -1.18
N ASN A 327 19.94 15.72 -0.51
CA ASN A 327 21.34 16.10 -0.43
C ASN A 327 22.24 14.85 -0.52
N ALA A 328 23.36 14.97 -1.24
CA ALA A 328 24.43 13.99 -1.21
C ALA A 328 25.78 14.68 -1.04
N GLN A 329 26.59 14.21 -0.09
CA GLN A 329 27.90 14.74 0.23
C GLN A 329 28.95 13.64 0.18
N LEU A 330 29.93 13.77 -0.70
CA LEU A 330 31.07 12.87 -0.76
C LEU A 330 32.30 13.56 -0.17
N ARG A 331 32.89 12.95 0.84
CA ARG A 331 34.11 13.39 1.50
C ARG A 331 35.22 12.39 1.21
N VAL A 332 36.36 12.85 0.74
CA VAL A 332 37.57 12.05 0.55
C VAL A 332 38.65 12.60 1.45
N GLU A 333 39.15 11.78 2.35
CA GLU A 333 40.23 12.11 3.29
C GLU A 333 41.16 10.91 3.43
N ASP A 334 42.48 11.15 3.47
CA ASP A 334 43.50 10.10 3.60
C ASP A 334 43.39 8.95 2.58
N GLY A 335 42.80 9.23 1.40
CA GLY A 335 42.60 8.26 0.32
C GLY A 335 41.33 7.41 0.46
N GLU A 336 40.52 7.64 1.49
CA GLU A 336 39.26 6.94 1.73
C GLU A 336 38.06 7.87 1.48
N ALA A 337 37.02 7.34 0.85
CA ALA A 337 35.80 8.08 0.57
C ALA A 337 34.65 7.66 1.49
N ALA A 338 33.86 8.63 1.94
CA ALA A 338 32.60 8.46 2.64
C ALA A 338 31.51 9.29 1.97
N LEU A 339 30.32 8.72 1.82
CA LEU A 339 29.15 9.37 1.26
C LEU A 339 28.10 9.55 2.36
N THR A 340 27.62 10.77 2.53
CA THR A 340 26.44 11.10 3.34
C THR A 340 25.28 11.41 2.41
N VAL A 341 24.12 10.80 2.63
CA VAL A 341 22.91 10.95 1.81
C VAL A 341 21.75 11.34 2.73
N THR A 342 21.01 12.38 2.38
CA THR A 342 19.74 12.75 3.02
C THR A 342 18.59 12.33 2.12
N LEU A 343 17.72 11.47 2.64
CA LEU A 343 16.51 10.99 1.99
C LEU A 343 15.29 11.75 2.51
N GLU A 344 14.38 12.09 1.60
CA GLU A 344 13.11 12.76 1.89
C GLU A 344 11.96 12.01 1.21
N ASN A 345 10.77 12.12 1.80
CA ASN A 345 9.52 11.61 1.26
C ASN A 345 8.59 12.79 0.97
N ASP A 346 8.44 13.16 -0.31
CA ASP A 346 7.55 14.25 -0.74
C ASP A 346 6.07 13.82 -0.85
N GLY A 347 5.75 12.57 -0.49
CA GLY A 347 4.40 12.01 -0.50
C GLY A 347 3.69 12.17 0.85
N ASN A 348 2.49 11.63 0.98
CA ASN A 348 1.72 11.68 2.22
C ASN A 348 1.82 10.41 3.07
N ALA A 349 2.46 9.34 2.60
CA ALA A 349 2.53 8.06 3.30
C ALA A 349 3.94 7.43 3.25
N PRO A 350 4.33 6.64 4.26
CA PRO A 350 5.59 5.90 4.27
C PRO A 350 5.68 4.80 3.21
N PHE A 351 6.90 4.35 2.95
CA PHE A 351 7.17 3.14 2.19
C PHE A 351 7.24 1.91 3.11
N TYR A 352 6.12 1.23 3.31
CA TYR A 352 5.96 0.19 4.36
C TYR A 352 6.68 -1.15 4.12
N PHE A 353 7.44 -1.32 3.04
CA PHE A 353 7.90 -2.65 2.57
C PHE A 353 9.37 -2.94 2.85
N GLY A 354 10.12 -2.00 3.45
CA GLY A 354 11.46 -2.25 4.01
C GLY A 354 12.47 -2.76 2.97
N TRP A 355 12.43 -2.24 1.74
CA TRP A 355 13.44 -2.55 0.72
C TRP A 355 14.73 -1.79 0.98
N ASP A 356 15.84 -2.31 0.48
CA ASP A 356 17.17 -1.76 0.73
C ASP A 356 17.53 -0.67 -0.28
N ALA A 357 17.99 0.47 0.22
CA ALA A 357 18.70 1.46 -0.58
C ALA A 357 20.17 1.03 -0.75
N VAL A 358 20.69 1.08 -1.97
CA VAL A 358 22.04 0.63 -2.31
C VAL A 358 22.75 1.71 -3.10
N VAL A 359 23.99 1.99 -2.71
CA VAL A 359 24.92 2.87 -3.44
C VAL A 359 25.79 2.02 -4.36
N ARG A 360 25.96 2.44 -5.61
CA ARG A 360 26.91 1.85 -6.55
C ARG A 360 27.98 2.86 -6.92
N VAL A 361 29.22 2.42 -6.96
CA VAL A 361 30.37 3.19 -7.46
C VAL A 361 30.95 2.47 -8.67
N THR A 362 30.95 3.14 -9.82
CA THR A 362 31.55 2.65 -11.07
C THR A 362 32.75 3.53 -11.43
N ASP A 363 33.95 2.95 -11.52
CA ASP A 363 35.17 3.70 -11.85
C ASP A 363 35.37 3.91 -13.36
N GLY A 364 36.45 4.60 -13.73
CA GLY A 364 36.76 4.94 -15.12
C GLY A 364 37.14 3.74 -16.00
N GLU A 365 37.42 2.59 -15.38
CA GLU A 365 37.68 1.33 -16.07
C GLU A 365 36.41 0.46 -16.18
N GLY A 366 35.31 0.89 -15.54
CA GLY A 366 34.02 0.20 -15.53
C GLY A 366 33.87 -0.83 -14.42
N SER A 367 34.75 -0.83 -13.41
CA SER A 367 34.61 -1.71 -12.24
C SER A 367 33.53 -1.17 -11.30
N GLU A 368 32.59 -2.04 -10.91
CA GLU A 368 31.46 -1.68 -10.04
C GLU A 368 31.64 -2.24 -8.63
N ARG A 369 31.28 -1.44 -7.62
CA ARG A 369 31.16 -1.84 -6.21
C ARG A 369 29.85 -1.33 -5.64
N THR A 370 29.14 -2.17 -4.89
CA THR A 370 27.87 -1.82 -4.24
C THR A 370 28.00 -1.81 -2.73
N TYR A 371 27.25 -0.91 -2.09
CA TYR A 371 27.28 -0.68 -0.65
C TYR A 371 25.84 -0.48 -0.14
N PRO A 372 25.32 -1.31 0.76
CA PRO A 372 23.99 -1.12 1.33
C PRO A 372 23.97 0.10 2.24
N LEU A 373 23.04 1.03 2.00
CA LEU A 373 22.86 2.20 2.83
C LEU A 373 22.14 1.78 4.12
N ASP A 374 22.74 2.08 5.28
CA ASP A 374 22.16 1.76 6.59
C ASP A 374 21.04 2.74 6.93
N VAL A 375 19.88 2.55 6.29
CA VAL A 375 18.66 3.32 6.47
C VAL A 375 17.44 2.40 6.41
N ASP A 376 16.53 2.52 7.36
CA ASP A 376 15.20 1.94 7.24
C ASP A 376 14.30 2.89 6.45
N LEU A 377 13.97 2.53 5.21
CA LEU A 377 13.12 3.36 4.35
C LEU A 377 11.70 3.53 4.88
N ILE A 378 11.26 2.70 5.84
CA ILE A 378 9.98 2.87 6.53
C ILE A 378 10.00 4.13 7.41
N GLU A 379 11.17 4.50 7.95
CA GLU A 379 11.36 5.66 8.82
C GLU A 379 11.52 6.99 8.06
N VAL A 380 11.60 6.96 6.72
CA VAL A 380 11.59 8.17 5.89
C VAL A 380 10.14 8.66 5.75
N LEU A 381 9.62 9.24 6.84
CA LEU A 381 8.26 9.75 6.90
C LEU A 381 8.14 11.07 6.10
N PRO A 382 6.93 11.41 5.61
CA PRO A 382 6.63 12.74 5.10
C PRO A 382 7.09 13.85 6.05
N ASP A 383 7.75 14.87 5.51
CA ASP A 383 8.31 16.01 6.27
C ASP A 383 9.37 15.66 7.36
N GLU A 384 9.84 14.41 7.44
CA GLU A 384 10.86 13.95 8.39
C GLU A 384 12.07 13.35 7.62
N PRO A 385 13.02 14.18 7.14
CA PRO A 385 14.20 13.69 6.40
C PRO A 385 15.09 12.78 7.25
N LEU A 386 15.70 11.78 6.62
CA LEU A 386 16.66 10.87 7.25
C LEU A 386 18.01 10.93 6.55
N THR A 387 19.08 11.16 7.32
CA THR A 387 20.45 11.19 6.81
C THR A 387 21.21 9.93 7.19
N ALA A 388 21.81 9.27 6.22
CA ALA A 388 22.68 8.09 6.40
C ALA A 388 24.08 8.35 5.84
N GLU A 389 25.11 7.80 6.49
CA GLU A 389 26.50 7.87 6.03
C GLU A 389 27.02 6.47 5.73
N ILE A 390 27.81 6.34 4.66
CA ILE A 390 28.39 5.09 4.23
C ILE A 390 29.85 5.26 3.79
N ALA A 391 30.71 4.35 4.25
CA ALA A 391 32.09 4.28 3.80
C ALA A 391 32.16 3.56 2.45
N LEU A 392 32.72 4.25 1.44
CA LEU A 392 32.91 3.72 0.08
C LEU A 392 34.35 3.19 -0.14
N GLY A 393 35.23 3.43 0.82
CA GLY A 393 36.64 3.09 0.74
C GLY A 393 37.40 3.91 -0.31
N ALA A 394 38.57 3.44 -0.73
CA ALA A 394 39.33 4.09 -1.81
C ALA A 394 38.55 4.09 -3.14
N LEU A 395 38.53 5.23 -3.81
CA LEU A 395 37.97 5.36 -5.16
C LEU A 395 38.88 4.73 -6.22
N GLY A 396 38.30 4.24 -7.31
CA GLY A 396 39.04 3.66 -8.43
C GLY A 396 39.72 4.73 -9.29
N PRO A 397 40.60 4.35 -10.22
CA PRO A 397 41.27 5.31 -11.10
C PRO A 397 40.27 6.03 -12.02
N GLY A 398 40.54 7.31 -12.31
CA GLY A 398 39.74 8.09 -13.24
C GLY A 398 38.44 8.63 -12.62
N GLU A 399 37.42 8.80 -13.47
CA GLU A 399 36.09 9.29 -13.04
C GLU A 399 35.31 8.16 -12.37
N ASN A 400 34.88 8.39 -11.13
CA ASN A 400 34.04 7.50 -10.35
C ASN A 400 32.63 8.07 -10.32
N ARG A 401 31.68 7.33 -10.90
CA ARG A 401 30.25 7.66 -10.85
C ARG A 401 29.63 7.00 -9.63
N VAL A 402 28.97 7.80 -8.79
CA VAL A 402 28.27 7.38 -7.58
C VAL A 402 26.77 7.44 -7.84
N GLU A 403 26.09 6.31 -7.70
CA GLU A 403 24.69 6.13 -8.02
C GLU A 403 23.93 5.54 -6.81
N LEU A 404 22.62 5.77 -6.74
CA LEU A 404 21.75 5.14 -5.73
C LEU A 404 20.53 4.51 -6.40
N ALA A 405 20.15 3.34 -5.90
CA ALA A 405 18.91 2.66 -6.26
C ALA A 405 18.25 2.06 -5.01
N ILE A 406 16.96 1.77 -5.08
CA ILE A 406 16.24 0.96 -4.08
C ILE A 406 15.86 -0.35 -4.76
N LEU A 407 16.34 -1.46 -4.25
CA LEU A 407 16.25 -2.76 -4.92
C LEU A 407 14.97 -3.50 -4.52
N ASP A 408 14.27 -4.07 -5.50
CA ASP A 408 13.20 -5.04 -5.23
C ASP A 408 13.85 -6.34 -4.72
N PRO A 409 13.53 -6.80 -3.49
CA PRO A 409 14.15 -7.98 -2.91
C PRO A 409 13.84 -9.28 -3.67
N ASP A 410 12.79 -9.31 -4.50
CA ASP A 410 12.42 -10.50 -5.27
C ASP A 410 13.22 -10.64 -6.56
N THR A 411 13.62 -9.52 -7.17
CA THR A 411 14.37 -9.51 -8.44
C THR A 411 15.86 -9.22 -8.24
N GLY A 412 16.22 -8.47 -7.19
CA GLY A 412 17.56 -7.90 -6.99
C GLY A 412 17.86 -6.67 -7.85
N ASP A 413 16.90 -6.24 -8.68
CA ASP A 413 17.01 -5.08 -9.56
C ASP A 413 16.36 -3.84 -8.92
N PRO A 414 16.72 -2.61 -9.34
CA PRO A 414 16.02 -1.40 -8.90
C PRO A 414 14.50 -1.49 -9.15
N GLY A 415 13.71 -1.33 -8.09
CA GLY A 415 12.25 -1.49 -8.13
C GLY A 415 11.44 -0.25 -7.74
N VAL A 416 12.10 0.77 -7.17
CA VAL A 416 11.48 2.06 -6.82
C VAL A 416 12.14 3.18 -7.59
N ALA A 417 11.33 3.96 -8.29
CA ALA A 417 11.76 5.19 -8.92
C ALA A 417 11.82 6.33 -7.90
N LEU A 418 12.93 7.08 -7.90
CA LEU A 418 13.13 8.25 -7.04
C LEU A 418 12.58 9.52 -7.71
N ALA A 419 12.06 10.46 -6.92
CA ALA A 419 11.59 11.76 -7.39
C ALA A 419 12.76 12.74 -7.63
N MET A 420 13.66 12.37 -8.53
CA MET A 420 14.87 13.13 -8.86
C MET A 420 15.00 13.35 -10.37
N ASP A 421 15.39 14.57 -10.76
CA ASP A 421 15.68 14.94 -12.15
C ASP A 421 17.20 14.93 -12.40
N VAL A 422 17.77 13.72 -12.38
CA VAL A 422 19.19 13.45 -12.58
C VAL A 422 19.38 12.39 -13.68
N PRO A 423 20.60 12.24 -14.26
CA PRO A 423 20.88 11.09 -15.12
C PRO A 423 20.57 9.78 -14.41
N GLU A 424 19.82 8.91 -15.07
CA GLU A 424 19.38 7.63 -14.56
C GLU A 424 19.51 6.55 -15.64
N ASP A 425 19.93 5.36 -15.22
CA ASP A 425 19.98 4.17 -16.07
C ASP A 425 19.43 2.96 -15.31
N SER A 426 18.33 2.40 -15.81
CA SER A 426 17.72 1.17 -15.29
C SER A 426 17.43 1.22 -13.79
N GLY A 427 16.99 2.37 -13.30
CA GLY A 427 16.64 2.67 -11.91
C GLY A 427 17.81 3.11 -11.02
N TRP A 428 19.02 3.25 -11.56
CA TRP A 428 20.17 3.80 -10.85
C TRP A 428 20.30 5.30 -11.11
N TYR A 429 20.15 6.11 -10.06
CA TYR A 429 20.19 7.56 -10.12
C TYR A 429 21.59 8.07 -9.84
N THR A 430 22.20 8.78 -10.80
CA THR A 430 23.52 9.38 -10.61
C THR A 430 23.43 10.53 -9.62
N LEU A 431 24.08 10.35 -8.46
CA LEU A 431 24.24 11.42 -7.48
C LEU A 431 25.34 12.37 -7.93
N MET A 432 26.54 11.84 -8.19
CA MET A 432 27.68 12.65 -8.61
C MET A 432 28.73 11.83 -9.34
N SER A 433 29.60 12.53 -10.08
CA SER A 433 30.85 11.99 -10.59
C SER A 433 32.02 12.75 -10.00
N VAL A 434 33.05 12.03 -9.55
CA VAL A 434 34.29 12.62 -9.03
C VAL A 434 35.51 11.94 -9.63
N SER A 435 36.59 12.67 -9.86
CA SER A 435 37.86 12.08 -10.30
C SER A 435 38.78 11.86 -9.10
N ALA A 436 39.36 10.67 -9.01
CA ALA A 436 40.35 10.30 -7.98
C ALA A 436 41.79 10.40 -8.52
#